data_AF-A0A974HQZ0-F1
#
_entry.id   AF-A0A974HQZ0-F1
#
_cell.length_a   1.000
_cell.length_b   1.000
_cell.length_c   1.000
_cell.angle_alpha   90.00
_cell.angle_beta   90.00
_cell.angle_gamma   90.00
#
_symmetry.space_group_name_H-M   'P 1'
#
loop_
_entity.id
_entity.type
_entity.pdbx_description
1 polymer ?
#
loop_
_entity_poly.entity_id
_entity_poly.type
_entity_poly.pdbx_seq_one_letter_code
_entity_poly.pdbx_strand_id
1 'polypeptide(L)'
;MAEEHQNRLQNAVDSMVKSLERDNIRKMQGKMFRCSAQCCEDNGASMQQVHHCIERCHTPLAQAQSLVTTELERFQNRLSRCTMNCSDQAKDAFDSGSKEAQVKAQLEGCVIKCAEEHMNLIPSMTKKLKDALAQADK
;
A
#
# COMPACT_ATOMS: atom_id res chain seq x y z
N MET A 1 -6.33 4.55 23.68
CA MET A 1 -5.99 5.76 22.89
C MET A 1 -5.01 5.43 21.77
N ALA A 2 -3.79 4.94 22.04
CA ALA A 2 -2.85 4.55 20.98
C ALA A 2 -3.42 3.51 19.98
N GLU A 3 -4.13 2.50 20.48
CA GLU A 3 -4.81 1.47 19.66
C GLU A 3 -5.91 2.07 18.76
N GLU A 4 -6.62 3.10 19.22
CA GLU A 4 -7.62 3.80 18.42
C GLU A 4 -6.99 4.53 17.24
N HIS A 5 -5.86 5.21 17.46
CA HIS A 5 -5.11 5.87 16.39
C HIS A 5 -4.53 4.86 15.39
N GLN A 6 -4.06 3.70 15.84
CA GLN A 6 -3.65 2.61 14.96
C GLN A 6 -4.81 2.07 14.13
N ASN A 7 -5.98 1.85 14.73
CA ASN A 7 -7.18 1.41 14.01
C ASN A 7 -7.64 2.46 12.98
N ARG A 8 -7.60 3.75 13.32
CA ARG A 8 -7.90 4.84 12.37
C ARG A 8 -6.93 4.85 11.20
N LEU A 9 -5.65 4.67 11.46
CA LEU A 9 -4.63 4.57 10.41
C LEU A 9 -4.88 3.36 9.50
N GLN A 10 -5.15 2.18 10.07
CA GLN A 10 -5.46 0.98 9.30
C GLN A 10 -6.70 1.19 8.41
N ASN A 11 -7.78 1.75 8.96
CA ASN A 11 -8.99 2.05 8.21
C ASN A 11 -8.74 3.02 7.05
N ALA A 12 -7.86 4.01 7.24
CA ALA A 12 -7.48 4.95 6.20
C ALA A 12 -6.69 4.27 5.07
N VAL A 13 -5.76 3.37 5.41
CA VAL A 13 -5.02 2.56 4.43
C VAL A 13 -5.98 1.63 3.67
N ASP A 14 -6.87 0.93 4.36
CA ASP A 14 -7.85 0.02 3.75
C ASP A 14 -8.80 0.76 2.80
N SER A 15 -9.28 1.94 3.20
CA SER A 15 -10.12 2.80 2.38
C SER A 15 -9.40 3.23 1.10
N MET A 16 -8.13 3.65 1.24
CA MET A 16 -7.29 3.98 0.09
C MET A 16 -7.13 2.78 -0.85
N VAL A 17 -6.77 1.60 -0.34
CA VAL A 17 -6.59 0.39 -1.17
C VAL A 17 -7.88 0.02 -1.90
N LYS A 18 -9.02 0.06 -1.22
CA LYS A 18 -10.34 -0.16 -1.83
C LYS A 18 -10.65 0.86 -2.93
N SER A 19 -10.27 2.13 -2.74
CA SER A 19 -10.43 3.15 -3.78
C SER A 19 -9.53 2.88 -4.99
N LEU A 20 -8.26 2.51 -4.79
CA LEU A 20 -7.35 2.15 -5.88
C LEU A 20 -7.85 0.93 -6.67
N GLU A 21 -8.33 -0.10 -5.95
CA GLU A 21 -8.90 -1.30 -6.57
C GLU A 21 -10.10 -0.95 -7.46
N ARG A 22 -11.09 -0.28 -6.86
CA ARG A 22 -12.36 0.03 -7.53
C ARG A 22 -12.19 0.98 -8.70
N ASP A 23 -11.39 2.02 -8.53
CA ASP A 23 -11.34 3.13 -9.48
C ASP A 23 -10.38 2.83 -10.66
N ASN A 24 -9.35 2.00 -10.44
CA ASN A 24 -8.26 1.73 -11.38
C ASN A 24 -8.10 0.23 -11.69
N ILE A 25 -7.74 -0.59 -10.70
CA ILE A 25 -7.32 -1.99 -10.91
C ILE A 25 -8.41 -2.83 -11.57
N ARG A 26 -9.67 -2.66 -11.16
CA ARG A 26 -10.80 -3.42 -11.74
C ARG A 26 -10.99 -3.14 -13.23
N LYS A 27 -10.75 -1.91 -13.68
CA LYS A 27 -10.82 -1.56 -15.11
C LYS A 27 -9.68 -2.20 -15.88
N MET A 28 -8.47 -2.17 -15.33
CA MET A 28 -7.30 -2.85 -15.91
C MET A 28 -7.52 -4.35 -16.04
N GLN A 29 -8.07 -5.01 -15.00
CA GLN A 29 -8.47 -6.41 -15.05
C GLN A 29 -9.46 -6.68 -16.19
N GLY A 30 -10.50 -5.84 -16.32
CA GLY A 30 -11.47 -5.97 -17.41
C GLY A 30 -10.85 -5.84 -18.80
N LYS A 31 -9.89 -4.92 -19.00
CA LYS A 31 -9.14 -4.80 -20.26
C LYS A 31 -8.25 -6.02 -20.51
N MET A 32 -7.51 -6.45 -19.49
CA MET A 32 -6.65 -7.63 -19.55
C MET A 32 -7.43 -8.86 -20.00
N PHE A 33 -8.56 -9.18 -19.36
CA PHE A 33 -9.36 -10.35 -19.73
C PHE A 33 -9.92 -10.27 -21.16
N ARG A 34 -10.38 -9.09 -21.59
CA ARG A 34 -10.86 -8.91 -22.98
C ARG A 34 -9.73 -9.07 -24.00
N CYS A 35 -8.55 -8.51 -23.71
CA CYS A 35 -7.36 -8.67 -24.54
C CYS A 35 -6.97 -10.15 -24.65
N SER A 36 -6.92 -10.88 -23.52
CA SER A 36 -6.61 -12.31 -23.50
C SER A 36 -7.65 -13.13 -24.28
N ALA A 37 -8.93 -12.79 -24.20
CA ALA A 37 -9.98 -13.44 -24.98
C ALA A 37 -9.76 -13.24 -26.49
N GLN A 38 -9.46 -12.01 -26.92
CA GLN A 38 -9.15 -11.71 -28.32
C GLN A 38 -7.91 -12.48 -28.82
N CYS A 39 -6.88 -12.66 -27.99
CA CYS A 39 -5.73 -13.49 -28.33
C CYS A 39 -6.16 -14.95 -28.62
N CYS A 40 -7.11 -15.50 -27.86
CA CYS A 40 -7.59 -16.87 -28.02
C CYS A 40 -8.53 -17.05 -29.22
N GLU A 41 -9.15 -15.98 -29.71
CA GLU A 41 -10.05 -15.99 -30.86
C GLU A 41 -9.30 -15.98 -32.21
N ASP A 42 -7.99 -15.70 -32.21
CA ASP A 42 -7.16 -15.72 -33.40
C ASP A 42 -6.82 -17.15 -33.84
N ASN A 43 -7.69 -17.72 -34.68
CA ASN A 43 -7.50 -19.04 -35.27
C ASN A 43 -6.30 -19.14 -36.23
N GLY A 44 -5.71 -18.01 -36.64
CA GLY A 44 -4.52 -17.98 -37.49
C GLY A 44 -3.21 -18.01 -36.71
N ALA A 45 -3.25 -17.70 -35.41
CA ALA A 45 -2.08 -17.69 -34.55
C ALA A 45 -1.67 -19.10 -34.09
N SER A 46 -0.37 -19.34 -33.99
CA SER A 46 0.15 -20.53 -33.32
C SER A 46 -0.09 -20.47 -31.81
N MET A 47 -0.04 -21.63 -31.15
CA MET A 47 -0.14 -21.73 -29.69
C MET A 47 0.87 -20.80 -28.97
N GLN A 48 2.11 -20.73 -29.44
CA GLN A 48 3.13 -19.85 -28.85
C GLN A 48 2.80 -18.37 -29.02
N GLN A 49 2.24 -17.98 -30.18
CA GLN A 49 1.82 -16.60 -30.44
C GLN A 49 0.66 -16.19 -29.52
N VAL A 50 -0.31 -17.09 -29.31
CA VAL A 50 -1.44 -16.88 -28.39
C VAL A 50 -0.94 -16.70 -26.96
N HIS A 51 -0.05 -17.58 -26.46
CA HIS A 51 0.51 -17.44 -25.12
C HIS A 51 1.26 -16.13 -24.91
N HIS A 52 2.11 -15.75 -25.86
CA HIS A 52 2.85 -14.48 -25.79
C HIS A 52 1.92 -13.26 -25.85
N CYS A 53 0.84 -13.34 -26.61
CA CYS A 53 -0.21 -12.31 -26.63
C CYS A 53 -0.86 -12.15 -25.26
N ILE A 54 -1.24 -13.26 -24.61
CA ILE A 54 -1.84 -13.26 -23.27
C ILE A 54 -0.86 -12.67 -22.24
N GLU A 55 0.42 -13.06 -22.25
CA GLU A 55 1.42 -12.51 -21.33
C GLU A 55 1.55 -10.98 -21.46
N ARG A 56 1.50 -10.46 -22.70
CA ARG A 56 1.48 -9.01 -22.94
C ARG A 56 0.22 -8.36 -22.38
N CYS A 57 -0.95 -8.98 -22.52
CA CYS A 57 -2.20 -8.47 -21.94
C CYS A 57 -2.12 -8.34 -20.41
N HIS A 58 -1.40 -9.25 -19.73
CA HIS A 58 -1.25 -9.27 -18.27
C HIS A 58 -0.22 -8.28 -17.73
N THR A 59 0.78 -7.92 -18.54
CA THR A 59 1.93 -7.11 -18.13
C THR A 59 1.54 -5.78 -17.45
N PRO A 60 0.64 -4.94 -18.01
CA PRO A 60 0.30 -3.66 -17.40
C PRO A 60 -0.35 -3.81 -16.01
N LEU A 61 -1.24 -4.81 -15.85
CA LEU A 61 -1.88 -5.08 -14.57
C LEU A 61 -0.87 -5.56 -13.53
N ALA A 62 0.05 -6.46 -13.91
CA ALA A 62 1.09 -6.97 -13.02
C ALA A 62 2.01 -5.84 -12.53
N GLN A 63 2.41 -4.93 -13.42
CA GLN A 63 3.21 -3.74 -13.08
C GLN A 63 2.45 -2.81 -12.12
N ALA A 64 1.18 -2.55 -12.40
CA ALA A 64 0.30 -1.76 -11.54
C ALA A 64 0.16 -2.35 -10.13
N GLN A 65 -0.08 -3.66 -10.03
CA GLN A 65 -0.17 -4.35 -8.74
C GLN A 65 1.16 -4.30 -7.97
N SER A 66 2.28 -4.56 -8.66
CA SER A 66 3.62 -4.47 -8.05
C SER A 66 3.89 -3.08 -7.48
N LEU A 67 3.55 -2.02 -8.22
CA LEU A 67 3.73 -0.64 -7.77
C LEU A 67 2.95 -0.36 -6.47
N VAL A 68 1.67 -0.74 -6.43
CA VAL A 68 0.81 -0.53 -5.25
C VAL A 68 1.37 -1.30 -4.05
N THR A 69 1.74 -2.58 -4.23
CA THR A 69 2.32 -3.41 -3.17
C THR A 69 3.62 -2.81 -2.64
N THR A 70 4.55 -2.43 -3.50
CA THR A 70 5.83 -1.83 -3.07
C THR A 70 5.63 -0.53 -2.30
N GLU A 71 4.70 0.33 -2.70
CA GLU A 71 4.46 1.59 -2.00
C GLU A 71 3.79 1.38 -0.63
N LEU A 72 2.87 0.41 -0.54
CA LEU A 72 2.27 0.00 0.74
C LEU A 72 3.30 -0.61 1.68
N GLU A 73 4.20 -1.47 1.18
CA GLU A 73 5.30 -2.04 1.97
C GLU A 73 6.24 -0.94 2.48
N ARG A 74 6.59 0.04 1.64
CA ARG A 74 7.40 1.20 2.06
C ARG A 74 6.71 1.99 3.16
N PHE A 75 5.41 2.21 3.04
CA PHE A 75 4.61 2.89 4.05
C PHE A 75 4.61 2.14 5.38
N GLN A 76 4.31 0.83 5.36
CA GLN A 76 4.30 -0.02 6.56
C GLN A 76 5.68 -0.10 7.22
N ASN A 77 6.75 -0.22 6.43
CA ASN A 77 8.12 -0.26 6.93
C ASN A 77 8.50 1.05 7.66
N ARG A 78 8.06 2.21 7.15
CA ARG A 78 8.29 3.50 7.82
C ARG A 78 7.51 3.61 9.13
N LEU A 79 6.26 3.16 9.14
CA LEU A 79 5.43 3.14 10.34
C LEU A 79 6.02 2.23 11.41
N SER A 80 6.41 1.01 11.04
CA SER A 80 7.05 0.04 11.94
C SER A 80 8.32 0.62 12.58
N ARG A 81 9.20 1.24 11.78
CA ARG A 81 10.40 1.92 12.30
C ARG A 81 10.06 3.06 13.25
N CYS A 82 9.01 3.85 12.97
CA CYS A 82 8.57 4.92 13.87
C CYS A 82 8.16 4.36 15.25
N THR A 83 7.35 3.29 15.27
CA THR A 83 6.93 2.63 16.50
C THR A 83 8.08 1.96 17.24
N MET A 84 9.05 1.38 16.53
CA MET A 84 10.27 0.82 17.14
C MET A 84 11.09 1.92 17.82
N ASN A 85 11.30 3.07 17.16
CA ASN A 85 11.99 4.21 17.77
C ASN A 85 11.28 4.70 19.05
N CYS A 86 9.95 4.70 19.08
CA CYS A 86 9.21 5.03 20.31
C CYS A 86 9.47 4.03 21.43
N SER A 87 9.54 2.73 21.10
CA SER A 87 9.87 1.68 22.06
C SER A 87 11.28 1.83 22.61
N ASP A 88 12.25 2.17 21.76
CA ASP A 88 13.64 2.38 22.17
C ASP A 88 13.76 3.61 23.08
N GLN A 89 13.13 4.74 22.71
CA GLN A 89 13.09 5.93 23.56
C GLN A 89 12.43 5.68 24.92
N ALA A 90 11.40 4.83 24.97
CA ALA A 90 10.74 4.46 26.22
C ALA A 90 11.67 3.61 27.10
N LYS A 91 12.41 2.65 26.51
CA LYS A 91 13.42 1.86 27.23
C LYS A 91 14.53 2.73 27.79
N ASP A 92 15.09 3.61 26.97
CA ASP A 92 16.15 4.54 27.39
C ASP A 92 15.70 5.42 28.56
N ALA A 93 14.47 5.93 28.51
CA ALA A 93 13.89 6.75 29.59
C ALA A 93 13.68 5.95 30.88
N PHE A 94 13.28 4.68 30.76
CA PHE A 94 13.14 3.79 31.92
C PHE A 94 14.50 3.49 32.56
N ASP A 95 15.50 3.12 31.75
CA ASP A 95 16.85 2.81 32.20
C ASP A 95 17.55 4.04 32.82
N SER A 96 17.19 5.26 32.38
CA SER A 96 17.67 6.51 32.98
C SER A 96 16.98 6.87 34.31
N GLY A 97 16.12 6.01 34.85
CA GLY A 97 15.45 6.18 36.14
C GLY A 97 14.12 6.93 36.09
N SER A 98 13.52 7.12 34.91
CA SER A 98 12.17 7.70 34.82
C SER A 98 11.12 6.76 35.40
N LYS A 99 10.04 7.31 35.98
CA LYS A 99 8.95 6.50 36.55
C LYS A 99 8.21 5.74 35.44
N GLU A 100 7.85 4.50 35.70
CA GLU A 100 7.14 3.62 34.75
C GLU A 100 5.88 4.29 34.15
N ALA A 101 5.06 4.93 34.99
CA ALA A 101 3.86 5.63 34.53
C ALA A 101 4.16 6.76 33.52
N GLN A 102 5.27 7.48 33.71
CA GLN A 102 5.71 8.54 32.80
C GLN A 102 6.22 7.95 31.47
N VAL A 103 7.02 6.88 31.54
CA VAL A 103 7.52 6.17 30.36
C VAL A 103 6.37 5.63 29.52
N LYS A 104 5.35 5.03 30.16
CA LYS A 104 4.16 4.53 29.47
C LYS A 104 3.40 5.65 28.75
N ALA A 105 3.18 6.78 29.42
CA ALA A 105 2.51 7.93 28.81
C ALA A 105 3.31 8.51 27.62
N GLN A 106 4.64 8.55 27.74
CA GLN A 106 5.54 8.99 26.66
C GLN A 106 5.48 8.06 25.46
N LEU A 107 5.52 6.74 25.69
CA LEU A 107 5.40 5.74 24.64
C LEU A 107 4.06 5.88 23.89
N GLU A 108 2.96 5.96 24.63
CA GLU A 108 1.62 6.14 24.04
C GLU A 108 1.55 7.42 23.19
N GLY A 109 2.04 8.55 23.70
CA GLY A 109 2.08 9.81 22.96
C GLY A 109 2.96 9.75 21.70
N CYS A 110 4.11 9.08 21.77
CA CYS A 110 5.00 8.89 20.63
C CYS A 110 4.33 8.05 19.53
N VAL A 111 3.67 6.94 19.90
CA VAL A 111 2.96 6.07 18.93
C VAL A 111 1.79 6.80 18.29
N ILE A 112 1.04 7.60 19.06
CA ILE A 112 -0.04 8.45 18.52
C ILE A 112 0.52 9.41 17.46
N LYS A 113 1.62 10.10 17.78
CA LYS A 113 2.29 11.01 16.84
C LYS A 113 2.76 10.29 15.57
N CYS A 114 3.36 9.10 15.70
CA CYS A 114 3.71 8.27 14.55
C CYS A 114 2.50 7.98 13.67
N ALA A 115 1.36 7.61 14.26
CA ALA A 115 0.14 7.33 13.50
C ALA A 115 -0.40 8.57 12.78
N GLU A 116 -0.42 9.73 13.44
CA GLU A 116 -0.87 11.00 12.85
C GLU A 116 0.01 11.46 11.69
N GLU A 117 1.33 11.42 11.87
CA GLU A 117 2.29 11.76 10.81
C GLU A 117 2.12 10.85 9.59
N HIS A 118 1.91 9.55 9.80
CA HIS A 118 1.70 8.61 8.69
C HIS A 118 0.32 8.76 8.04
N MET A 119 -0.73 9.05 8.82
CA MET A 119 -2.06 9.36 8.26
C MET A 119 -2.00 10.55 7.29
N ASN A 120 -1.22 11.59 7.62
CA ASN A 120 -1.05 12.77 6.76
C ASN A 120 -0.36 12.47 5.41
N LEU A 121 0.36 11.34 5.30
CA LEU A 121 1.02 10.93 4.06
C LEU A 121 0.07 10.18 3.11
N ILE A 122 -1.01 9.57 3.63
CA ILE A 122 -1.93 8.73 2.86
C ILE A 122 -2.52 9.48 1.65
N PRO A 123 -3.03 10.72 1.76
CA PRO A 123 -3.64 11.40 0.61
C PRO A 123 -2.65 11.62 -0.55
N SER A 124 -1.41 12.03 -0.23
CA SER A 124 -0.35 12.25 -1.23
C SER A 124 0.06 10.94 -1.90
N MET A 125 0.24 9.88 -1.12
CA MET A 125 0.53 8.54 -1.63
C MET A 125 -0.60 8.01 -2.53
N THR A 126 -1.86 8.17 -2.09
CA THR A 126 -3.05 7.79 -2.86
C THR A 126 -3.05 8.46 -4.22
N LYS A 127 -2.81 9.79 -4.25
CA LYS A 127 -2.78 10.55 -5.50
C LYS A 127 -1.70 10.03 -6.44
N LYS A 128 -0.47 9.86 -5.94
CA LYS A 128 0.65 9.33 -6.74
C LYS A 128 0.36 7.95 -7.32
N LEU A 129 -0.23 7.06 -6.52
CA LEU A 129 -0.63 5.73 -6.97
C LEU A 129 -1.72 5.81 -8.04
N LYS A 130 -2.77 6.64 -7.85
CA LYS A 130 -3.81 6.83 -8.87
C LYS A 130 -3.22 7.36 -10.18
N ASP A 131 -2.35 8.35 -10.12
CA ASP A 131 -1.72 8.96 -11.30
C ASP A 131 -0.82 7.95 -12.04
N ALA A 132 -0.09 7.11 -11.30
CA ALA A 132 0.76 6.08 -11.88
C ALA A 132 -0.06 4.92 -12.49
N LEU A 133 -1.12 4.49 -11.81
CA LEU A 133 -2.05 3.48 -12.33
C LEU A 133 -2.79 3.96 -13.58
N ALA A 134 -3.17 5.24 -13.63
CA ALA A 134 -3.78 5.84 -14.82
C ALA A 134 -2.79 5.94 -16.00
N GLN A 135 -1.49 6.05 -15.73
CA GLN A 135 -0.45 5.99 -16.76
C GLN A 135 -0.18 4.57 -17.25
N ALA A 136 -0.16 3.59 -16.33
CA ALA A 136 0.03 2.17 -16.67
C ALA A 136 -1.15 1.56 -17.45
N ASP A 137 -2.31 2.21 -17.44
CA ASP A 137 -3.53 1.81 -18.17
C ASP A 137 -3.60 2.36 -19.62
N LYS A 138 -2.63 3.20 -20.01
CA LYS A 138 -2.47 3.71 -21.39
C LYS A 138 -1.62 2.76 -22.23
#